data_AF-A0A7C9EYR0-F1
#
_entry.id   AF-A0A7C9EYR0-F1
#
_cell.length_a   1.000
_cell.length_b   1.000
_cell.length_c   1.000
_cell.angle_alpha   90.00
_cell.angle_beta   90.00
_cell.angle_gamma   90.00
#
_symmetry.space_group_name_H-M   'P 1'
#
loop_
_entity.id
_entity.type
_entity.pdbx_description
1 polymer ?
#
loop_
_entity_poly.entity_id
_entity_poly.type
_entity_poly.pdbx_seq_one_letter_code
_entity_poly.pdbx_strand_id
1 'polypeptide(L)'
;CMSFTARFPWFLSTFTRHIHTQFAKPLFLVTHNELLDYFDLLLQRCGSIEQTKQIHAQILTMGSSETGFLAAKLIANYSHFGLIFYARNVFETSQDGRFSNLLLWNSIMRAYTKHGYYEETIRVYLRLKNLGVKPDGFTFPLV
;
A
#
# COMPACT_ATOMS: atom_id res chain seq x y z
N CYS A 1 0.27 42.02 -8.42
CA CYS A 1 -1.14 42.16 -7.97
C CYS A 1 -1.99 41.07 -8.60
N MET A 2 -2.79 40.42 -7.76
CA MET A 2 -3.48 39.14 -7.99
C MET A 2 -4.48 39.14 -9.15
N SER A 3 -4.55 38.00 -9.85
CA SER A 3 -5.80 37.38 -10.27
C SER A 3 -5.50 36.00 -10.85
N PHE A 4 -6.22 34.97 -10.38
CA PHE A 4 -6.88 34.02 -11.28
C PHE A 4 -7.94 33.23 -10.49
N THR A 5 -9.18 33.45 -10.89
CA THR A 5 -10.37 32.70 -10.51
C THR A 5 -10.38 31.37 -11.26
N ALA A 6 -10.75 30.27 -10.60
CA ALA A 6 -11.21 29.07 -11.28
C ALA A 6 -12.30 28.39 -10.45
N ARG A 7 -13.48 28.31 -11.07
CA ARG A 7 -14.76 27.82 -10.55
C ARG A 7 -14.79 26.30 -10.73
N PHE A 8 -14.85 25.52 -9.66
CA PHE A 8 -15.00 24.05 -9.74
C PHE A 8 -16.48 23.64 -9.71
N PRO A 9 -16.94 22.69 -10.56
CA PRO A 9 -18.36 22.33 -10.67
C PRO A 9 -18.83 21.32 -9.59
N TRP A 10 -20.13 21.34 -9.32
CA TRP A 10 -20.87 20.76 -8.19
C TRP A 10 -20.96 19.21 -8.09
N PHE A 11 -20.04 18.44 -8.65
CA PHE A 11 -20.15 16.96 -8.72
C PHE A 11 -19.57 16.16 -7.54
N LEU A 12 -19.34 16.80 -6.38
CA LEU A 12 -18.76 16.13 -5.20
C LEU A 12 -19.74 15.92 -4.03
N SER A 13 -21.05 16.05 -4.22
CA SER A 13 -21.99 16.09 -3.09
C SER A 13 -22.22 14.76 -2.36
N THR A 14 -21.87 13.61 -2.94
CA THR A 14 -21.99 12.31 -2.26
C THR A 14 -20.68 11.84 -1.61
N PHE A 15 -19.53 12.34 -2.08
CA PHE A 15 -18.21 11.91 -1.61
C PHE A 15 -17.81 12.60 -0.29
N THR A 16 -18.17 13.87 -0.12
CA THR A 16 -17.91 14.63 1.12
C THR A 16 -18.74 14.15 2.31
N ARG A 17 -19.88 13.48 2.09
CA ARG A 17 -20.78 13.07 3.18
C ARG A 17 -20.26 11.88 3.99
N HIS A 18 -19.49 10.99 3.36
CA HIS A 18 -18.88 9.84 4.05
C HIS A 18 -17.61 10.22 4.82
N ILE A 19 -16.87 11.23 4.32
CA ILE A 19 -15.74 11.80 5.07
C ILE A 19 -16.24 12.51 6.34
N HIS A 20 -17.34 13.26 6.25
CA HIS A 20 -17.83 14.05 7.38
C HIS A 20 -18.41 13.25 8.55
N THR A 21 -18.80 11.99 8.34
CA THR A 21 -19.45 11.17 9.38
C THR A 21 -18.49 10.26 10.14
N GLN A 22 -17.28 10.00 9.63
CA GLN A 22 -16.22 9.29 10.38
C GLN A 22 -15.06 10.20 10.83
N PHE A 23 -14.85 11.35 10.18
CA PHE A 23 -13.75 12.28 10.51
C PHE A 23 -14.27 13.59 11.10
N ALA A 24 -14.90 13.51 12.28
CA ALA A 24 -15.26 14.70 13.07
C ALA A 24 -14.06 15.32 13.82
N LYS A 25 -12.88 14.69 13.78
CA LYS A 25 -11.64 15.24 14.35
C LYS A 25 -10.91 16.06 13.28
N PRO A 26 -10.38 17.25 13.61
CA PRO A 26 -9.45 17.97 12.75
C PRO A 26 -8.32 17.05 12.25
N LEU A 27 -7.88 17.20 11.00
CA LEU A 27 -6.85 16.37 10.35
C LEU A 27 -5.56 16.22 11.18
N PHE A 28 -5.31 17.17 12.09
CA PHE A 28 -4.17 17.22 13.02
C PHE A 28 -4.27 16.25 14.21
N LEU A 29 -5.44 15.67 14.50
CA LEU A 29 -5.68 14.79 15.65
C LEU A 29 -5.88 13.31 15.27
N VAL A 30 -5.67 12.94 14.00
CA VAL A 30 -5.76 11.54 13.58
C VAL A 30 -4.49 10.82 14.02
N THR A 31 -4.66 9.78 14.82
CA THR A 31 -3.54 8.93 15.24
C THR A 31 -3.03 8.12 14.05
N HIS A 32 -1.73 7.79 14.04
CA HIS A 32 -1.13 6.99 12.98
C HIS A 32 -1.90 5.68 12.70
N ASN A 33 -2.42 5.02 13.75
CA ASN A 33 -3.19 3.78 13.60
C ASN A 33 -4.57 3.99 12.94
N GLU A 34 -5.28 5.08 13.24
CA GLU A 34 -6.55 5.41 12.58
C GLU A 34 -6.36 5.63 11.07
N LEU A 35 -5.22 6.21 10.64
CA LEU A 35 -4.90 6.34 9.21
C LEU A 35 -4.59 4.99 8.56
N LEU A 36 -3.87 4.09 9.24
CA LEU A 36 -3.60 2.74 8.73
C LEU A 36 -4.89 1.96 8.52
N ASP A 37 -5.81 2.01 9.49
CA ASP A 37 -7.09 1.32 9.41
C ASP A 37 -7.98 1.90 8.29
N TYR A 38 -7.98 3.22 8.12
CA TYR A 38 -8.70 3.88 7.03
C TYR A 38 -8.20 3.42 5.65
N PHE A 39 -6.88 3.44 5.44
CA PHE A 39 -6.31 3.02 4.16
C PHE A 39 -6.45 1.52 3.92
N ASP A 40 -6.35 0.68 4.95
CA ASP A 40 -6.62 -0.76 4.82
C ASP A 40 -8.07 -0.99 4.36
N LEU A 41 -9.04 -0.28 4.94
CA LEU A 41 -10.44 -0.37 4.53
C LEU A 41 -10.64 0.06 3.08
N LEU A 42 -10.00 1.14 2.64
CA LEU A 42 -10.07 1.59 1.24
C LEU A 42 -9.47 0.57 0.28
N LEU A 43 -8.31 0.00 0.63
CA LEU A 43 -7.64 -1.04 -0.17
C LEU A 43 -8.45 -2.34 -0.22
N GLN A 44 -9.16 -2.71 0.84
CA GLN A 44 -10.04 -3.89 0.82
C GLN A 44 -11.26 -3.70 -0.09
N ARG A 45 -11.71 -2.46 -0.29
CA ARG A 45 -12.91 -2.13 -1.07
C ARG A 45 -12.61 -1.67 -2.49
N CYS A 46 -11.34 -1.47 -2.85
CA CYS A 46 -11.02 -1.02 -4.20
C CYS A 46 -11.31 -2.14 -5.22
N GLY A 47 -12.08 -1.80 -6.25
CA GLY A 47 -12.46 -2.71 -7.32
C GLY A 47 -11.72 -2.46 -8.63
N SER A 48 -10.84 -1.44 -8.69
CA SER A 48 -10.11 -1.11 -9.90
C SER A 48 -8.66 -0.69 -9.65
N ILE A 49 -7.89 -0.75 -10.73
CA ILE A 49 -6.48 -0.32 -10.78
C ILE A 49 -6.38 1.19 -10.54
N GLU A 50 -7.30 1.98 -11.09
CA GLU A 50 -7.33 3.44 -10.95
C GLU A 50 -7.54 3.83 -9.49
N GLN A 51 -8.48 3.17 -8.80
CA GLN A 51 -8.70 3.37 -7.37
C GLN A 51 -7.46 3.01 -6.55
N THR A 52 -6.82 1.87 -6.86
CA THR A 52 -5.58 1.45 -6.19
C THR A 52 -4.47 2.50 -6.35
N LYS A 53 -4.30 3.06 -7.56
CA LYS A 53 -3.32 4.12 -7.85
C LYS A 53 -3.64 5.42 -7.11
N GLN A 54 -4.92 5.81 -7.04
CA GLN A 54 -5.35 6.98 -6.28
C GLN A 54 -5.07 6.83 -4.78
N ILE A 55 -5.41 5.68 -4.21
CA ILE A 55 -5.14 5.38 -2.79
C ILE A 55 -3.62 5.36 -2.53
N HIS A 56 -2.84 4.74 -3.41
CA HIS A 56 -1.39 4.73 -3.30
C HIS A 56 -0.81 6.16 -3.33
N ALA A 57 -1.27 7.02 -4.24
CA ALA A 57 -0.85 8.41 -4.28
C ALA A 57 -1.22 9.16 -2.98
N GLN A 58 -2.40 8.93 -2.42
CA GLN A 58 -2.80 9.51 -1.14
C GLN A 58 -1.87 9.07 0.01
N ILE A 59 -1.56 7.77 0.10
CA ILE A 59 -0.63 7.22 1.11
C ILE A 59 0.73 7.93 1.03
N LEU A 60 1.27 8.14 -0.17
CA LEU A 60 2.54 8.85 -0.38
C LEU A 60 2.46 10.32 0.04
N THR A 61 1.38 11.02 -0.30
CA THR A 61 1.21 12.45 0.04
C THR A 61 0.95 12.71 1.52
N MET A 62 0.34 11.75 2.23
CA MET A 62 -0.03 11.88 3.65
C MET A 62 1.08 11.44 4.62
N GLY A 63 2.29 11.12 4.11
CA GLY A 63 3.42 10.68 4.93
C GLY A 63 3.19 9.35 5.66
N SER A 64 2.12 8.61 5.30
CA SER A 64 1.79 7.30 5.88
C SER A 64 2.48 6.15 5.13
N SER A 65 3.22 6.47 4.07
CA SER A 65 4.00 5.54 3.25
C SER A 65 5.15 4.87 4.00
N GLU A 66 5.49 5.33 5.20
CA GLU A 66 6.58 4.76 6.00
C GLU A 66 6.22 3.44 6.71
N THR A 67 5.01 2.89 6.50
CA THR A 67 4.64 1.63 7.12
C THR A 67 4.74 0.44 6.17
N GLY A 68 5.58 -0.53 6.54
CA GLY A 68 5.65 -1.82 5.85
C GLY A 68 4.29 -2.54 5.77
N PHE A 69 3.32 -2.20 6.62
CA PHE A 69 1.95 -2.72 6.59
C PHE A 69 1.17 -2.25 5.36
N LEU A 70 1.05 -0.94 5.12
CA LEU A 70 0.33 -0.42 3.95
C LEU A 70 1.03 -0.79 2.65
N ALA A 71 2.37 -0.81 2.64
CA ALA A 71 3.13 -1.29 1.50
C ALA A 71 2.82 -2.77 1.19
N ALA A 72 2.76 -3.63 2.22
CA ALA A 72 2.37 -5.03 2.06
C ALA A 72 0.95 -5.20 1.49
N LYS A 73 0.00 -4.33 1.90
CA LYS A 73 -1.38 -4.31 1.38
C LYS A 73 -1.44 -3.82 -0.06
N LEU A 74 -0.68 -2.79 -0.42
CA LEU A 74 -0.55 -2.29 -1.79
C LEU A 74 0.02 -3.36 -2.72
N ILE A 75 1.06 -4.08 -2.30
CA ILE A 75 1.62 -5.22 -3.06
C ILE A 75 0.55 -6.27 -3.31
N ALA A 76 -0.22 -6.65 -2.28
CA ALA A 76 -1.29 -7.62 -2.42
C ALA A 76 -2.36 -7.15 -3.42
N ASN A 77 -2.72 -5.86 -3.39
CA ASN A 77 -3.71 -5.27 -4.30
C ASN A 77 -3.21 -5.21 -5.75
N TYR A 78 -2.00 -4.70 -5.98
CA TYR A 78 -1.41 -4.71 -7.33
C TYR A 78 -1.26 -6.13 -7.87
N SER A 79 -0.87 -7.09 -7.02
CA SER A 79 -0.84 -8.51 -7.38
C SER A 79 -2.24 -9.05 -7.69
N HIS A 80 -3.28 -8.63 -6.97
CA HIS A 80 -4.65 -9.04 -7.26
C HIS A 80 -5.05 -8.67 -8.69
N PHE A 81 -4.70 -7.45 -9.13
CA PHE A 81 -4.94 -6.97 -10.50
C PHE A 81 -3.89 -7.40 -11.55
N GLY A 82 -2.95 -8.30 -11.22
CA GLY A 82 -1.92 -8.75 -12.16
C GLY A 82 -0.82 -7.73 -12.47
N LEU A 83 -0.75 -6.64 -11.72
CA LEU A 83 0.19 -5.54 -11.91
C LEU A 83 1.50 -5.76 -11.14
N ILE A 84 2.20 -6.85 -11.46
CA ILE A 84 3.40 -7.28 -10.71
C ILE A 84 4.53 -6.26 -10.76
N PHE A 85 4.68 -5.52 -11.86
CA PHE A 85 5.66 -4.43 -11.96
C PHE A 85 5.44 -3.35 -10.87
N TYR A 86 4.19 -2.96 -10.64
CA TYR A 86 3.85 -1.98 -9.61
C TYR A 86 4.05 -2.54 -8.20
N ALA A 87 3.70 -3.82 -7.97
CA ALA A 87 3.97 -4.51 -6.72
C ALA A 87 5.48 -4.51 -6.40
N ARG A 88 6.33 -4.81 -7.39
CA ARG A 88 7.78 -4.74 -7.26
C ARG A 88 8.26 -3.34 -6.91
N ASN A 89 7.76 -2.31 -7.61
CA ASN A 89 8.18 -0.93 -7.32
C ASN A 89 7.85 -0.53 -5.88
N VAL A 90 6.65 -0.86 -5.39
CA VAL A 90 6.27 -0.62 -3.99
C VAL A 90 7.22 -1.32 -3.03
N PHE A 91 7.58 -2.57 -3.31
CA PHE A 91 8.52 -3.33 -2.49
C PHE A 91 9.90 -2.65 -2.44
N GLU A 92 10.48 -2.32 -3.59
CA GLU A 92 11.81 -1.73 -3.68
C GLU A 92 11.87 -0.33 -3.05
N THR A 93 10.81 0.48 -3.15
CA THR A 93 10.78 1.80 -2.49
C THR A 93 10.52 1.73 -0.99
N SER A 94 9.94 0.63 -0.49
CA SER A 94 9.56 0.49 0.93
C SER A 94 10.59 -0.27 1.76
N GLN A 95 11.56 -0.94 1.11
CA GLN A 95 12.60 -1.72 1.81
C GLN A 95 13.71 -0.85 2.41
N ASP A 96 13.88 0.40 1.96
CA ASP A 96 15.02 1.27 2.30
C ASP A 96 14.95 1.91 3.71
N GLY A 97 14.13 1.36 4.62
CA GLY A 97 13.92 1.90 5.97
C GLY A 97 14.01 0.88 7.10
N ARG A 98 14.07 1.38 8.35
CA ARG A 98 13.98 0.60 9.62
C ARG A 98 12.66 -0.18 9.79
N PHE A 99 11.73 -0.08 8.85
CA PHE A 99 10.37 -0.63 8.88
C PHE A 99 10.12 -1.74 7.87
N SER A 100 11.19 -2.35 7.35
CA SER A 100 11.14 -3.60 6.58
C SER A 100 10.64 -4.75 7.49
N ASN A 101 9.33 -4.83 7.67
CA ASN A 101 8.68 -5.89 8.42
C ASN A 101 8.59 -7.17 7.56
N LEU A 102 8.67 -8.35 8.19
CA LEU A 102 8.50 -9.66 7.52
C LEU A 102 7.24 -9.73 6.63
N LEU A 103 6.18 -9.04 7.01
CA LEU A 103 4.96 -8.89 6.22
C LEU A 103 5.22 -8.37 4.80
N LEU A 104 6.09 -7.39 4.62
CA LEU A 104 6.41 -6.80 3.32
C LEU A 104 7.08 -7.84 2.40
N TRP A 105 8.06 -8.56 2.93
CA TRP A 105 8.77 -9.64 2.23
C TRP A 105 7.84 -10.79 1.86
N ASN A 106 7.01 -11.21 2.81
CA ASN A 106 6.02 -12.27 2.58
C ASN A 106 5.01 -11.86 1.50
N SER A 107 4.57 -10.60 1.50
CA SER A 107 3.65 -10.09 0.48
C SER A 107 4.26 -10.14 -0.93
N ILE A 108 5.51 -9.71 -1.11
CA ILE A 108 6.13 -9.73 -2.45
C ILE A 108 6.43 -11.17 -2.92
N MET A 109 6.88 -12.06 -2.02
CA MET A 109 7.09 -13.47 -2.36
C MET A 109 5.79 -14.18 -2.74
N ARG A 110 4.68 -13.88 -2.04
CA ARG A 110 3.34 -14.37 -2.42
C ARG A 110 2.89 -13.82 -3.76
N ALA A 111 3.16 -12.53 -4.03
CA ALA A 111 2.83 -11.93 -5.31
C ALA A 111 3.59 -12.61 -6.45
N TYR A 112 4.91 -12.78 -6.33
CA TYR A 112 5.69 -13.46 -7.35
C TYR A 112 5.25 -14.91 -7.56
N THR A 113 5.07 -15.67 -6.49
CA THR A 113 4.64 -17.07 -6.58
C THR A 113 3.28 -17.20 -7.25
N LYS A 114 2.31 -16.36 -6.88
CA LYS A 114 0.95 -16.37 -7.48
C LYS A 114 0.98 -16.17 -8.99
N HIS A 115 1.95 -15.42 -9.51
CA HIS A 115 2.07 -15.08 -10.92
C HIS A 115 3.18 -15.85 -11.65
N GLY A 116 3.73 -16.90 -11.05
CA GLY A 116 4.71 -17.79 -11.69
C GLY A 116 6.16 -17.27 -11.74
N TYR A 117 6.46 -16.18 -11.03
CA TYR A 117 7.81 -15.59 -10.94
C TYR A 117 8.66 -16.30 -9.87
N TYR A 118 8.83 -17.62 -9.99
CA TYR A 118 9.46 -18.45 -8.96
C TYR A 118 10.95 -18.10 -8.74
N GLU A 119 11.67 -17.72 -9.80
CA GLU A 119 13.08 -17.32 -9.69
C GLU A 119 13.22 -16.02 -8.88
N GLU A 120 12.33 -15.05 -9.10
CA GLU A 120 12.24 -13.83 -8.31
C GLU A 120 11.90 -14.14 -6.85
N THR A 121 10.96 -15.04 -6.59
CA THR A 121 10.64 -15.50 -5.23
C THR A 121 11.88 -16.02 -4.52
N ILE A 122 12.67 -16.89 -5.15
CA ILE A 122 13.91 -17.43 -4.59
C ILE A 122 14.94 -16.33 -4.35
N ARG A 123 15.12 -15.41 -5.31
CA ARG A 123 16.03 -14.25 -5.15
C ARG A 123 15.66 -13.38 -3.95
N VAL A 124 14.37 -13.09 -3.77
CA VAL A 124 13.88 -12.32 -2.61
C VAL A 124 14.10 -13.08 -1.31
N TYR A 125 13.83 -14.39 -1.27
CA TYR A 125 14.06 -15.22 -0.09
C TYR A 125 15.54 -15.24 0.33
N LEU A 126 16.45 -15.41 -0.64
CA LEU A 126 17.88 -15.38 -0.39
C LEU A 126 18.35 -14.00 0.10
N ARG A 127 17.80 -12.92 -0.47
CA ARG A 127 18.05 -11.55 0.02
C ARG A 127 17.60 -11.38 1.47
N LEU A 128 16.40 -11.83 1.83
CA LEU A 128 15.89 -11.80 3.21
C LEU A 128 16.83 -12.55 4.16
N LYS A 129 17.26 -13.76 3.78
CA LYS A 129 18.18 -14.59 4.57
C LYS A 129 19.54 -13.91 4.77
N ASN A 130 20.08 -13.28 3.73
CA ASN A 130 21.37 -12.58 3.79
C ASN A 130 21.32 -11.33 4.68
N LEU A 131 20.15 -10.73 4.88
CA LEU A 131 19.94 -9.64 5.85
C LEU A 131 19.86 -10.14 7.31
N GLY A 132 19.98 -11.46 7.55
CA GLY A 132 19.87 -12.04 8.89
C GLY A 132 18.44 -12.01 9.46
N VAL A 133 17.45 -11.62 8.66
CA VAL A 133 16.04 -11.63 9.07
C VAL A 133 15.53 -13.07 9.00
N LYS A 134 15.07 -13.60 10.14
CA LYS A 134 14.60 -14.99 10.22
C LYS A 134 13.24 -15.11 9.51
N PRO A 135 13.13 -15.94 8.47
CA PRO A 135 11.85 -16.31 7.86
C PRO A 135 10.86 -16.81 8.93
N ASP A 136 9.60 -16.34 8.87
CA ASP A 136 8.51 -16.92 9.64
C ASP A 136 7.89 -18.13 8.90
N GLY A 137 6.98 -18.86 9.56
CA GLY A 137 6.29 -20.01 8.96
C GLY A 137 5.42 -19.69 7.74
N PHE A 138 5.27 -18.41 7.38
CA PHE A 138 4.54 -17.94 6.20
C PHE A 138 5.44 -17.53 5.03
N THR A 139 6.77 -17.63 5.21
CA THR A 139 7.78 -17.23 4.24
C THR A 139 7.95 -18.23 3.10
N PHE A 140 7.72 -19.53 3.35
CA PHE A 140 7.65 -20.51 2.28
C PHE A 140 6.24 -20.48 1.67
N PRO A 141 6.10 -20.27 0.34
CA PRO A 141 4.90 -20.74 -0.33
C PRO A 141 4.88 -22.25 -0.18
N LEU A 142 3.85 -22.78 0.47
CA LEU A 142 3.53 -24.20 0.40
C LEU A 142 3.30 -24.51 -1.09
N VAL A 143 4.29 -25.17 -1.68
CA VAL A 143 4.26 -25.74 -3.03
C VAL A 143 3.34 -26.97 -3.03
#